data_AF-A0A7S3QCW9-F1
#
_entry.id   AF-A0A7S3QCW9-F1
#
_cell.length_a   1.000
_cell.length_b   1.000
_cell.length_c   1.000
_cell.angle_alpha   90.00
_cell.angle_beta   90.00
_cell.angle_gamma   90.00
#
_symmetry.space_group_name_H-M   'P 1'
#
loop_
_entity.id
_entity.type
_entity.pdbx_description
1 polymer ?
#
loop_
_entity_poly.entity_id
_entity_poly.type
_entity_poly.pdbx_seq_one_letter_code
_entity_poly.pdbx_strand_id
1 'polypeptide(L)'
;MKTKSTSSITLAIFLLQVWSVASAGYFYKGLALTSIDVIKTGDTSWGGNPLVHFDGTIKGRADDKDATFLKNIKEVKDATGKKVLEAEKLTVAQAKAIINQASSDGKGKPLFCIHGFNVQPRTHLKKVKAATVDKFNKGKFMPIPVMWPSEGGATNYWGDRKTTPGAGNGLKSLKKALDSFPSKSLLAHSMGNRVLRHAADSKLKFDNIFMVAADVRHDIFHKDYINSGDANDENRTELQGKKICSMLSSGSNGKPKGKVYVL
;
A
#
# COMPACT_ATOMS: atom_id res chain seq x y z
N MET A 1 62.28 30.33 -24.97
CA MET A 1 61.45 31.14 -25.90
C MET A 1 60.26 30.30 -26.34
N LYS A 2 59.05 30.73 -25.96
CA LYS A 2 57.67 30.27 -26.30
C LYS A 2 57.50 28.94 -27.08
N THR A 3 57.04 27.90 -26.38
CA THR A 3 56.26 26.79 -26.96
C THR A 3 54.81 27.24 -27.13
N LYS A 4 54.30 27.24 -28.37
CA LYS A 4 52.89 27.52 -28.69
C LYS A 4 52.05 26.28 -28.39
N SER A 5 51.14 26.43 -27.44
CA SER A 5 49.98 25.56 -27.23
C SER A 5 48.92 25.90 -28.29
N THR A 6 48.53 24.92 -29.10
CA THR A 6 47.32 24.99 -29.92
C THR A 6 46.25 24.12 -29.30
N SER A 7 45.15 24.78 -28.92
CA SER A 7 43.97 24.25 -28.26
C SER A 7 43.29 23.15 -29.09
N SER A 8 43.03 22.01 -28.47
CA SER A 8 41.98 21.09 -28.93
C SER A 8 40.64 21.61 -28.39
N ILE A 9 39.76 22.04 -29.31
CA ILE A 9 38.37 22.33 -29.03
C ILE A 9 37.68 20.99 -28.76
N THR A 10 37.47 20.66 -27.48
CA THR A 10 36.60 19.55 -27.09
C THR A 10 35.16 20.01 -27.29
N LEU A 11 34.56 19.56 -28.38
CA LEU A 11 33.13 19.70 -28.65
C LEU A 11 32.36 18.83 -27.65
N ALA A 12 31.90 19.44 -26.55
CA ALA A 12 31.02 18.79 -25.60
C ALA A 12 29.65 18.60 -26.26
N ILE A 13 29.40 17.40 -26.79
CA ILE A 13 28.08 16.97 -27.22
C ILE A 13 27.22 16.82 -25.96
N PHE A 14 26.48 17.87 -25.61
CA PHE A 14 25.33 17.77 -24.72
C PHE A 14 24.27 16.93 -25.44
N LEU A 15 24.32 15.61 -25.23
CA LEU A 15 23.21 14.72 -25.52
C LEU A 15 22.09 15.03 -24.51
N LEU A 16 21.32 16.07 -24.81
CA LEU A 16 19.95 16.20 -24.36
C LEU A 16 19.17 15.01 -24.93
N GLN A 17 19.20 13.88 -24.24
CA GLN A 17 18.13 12.89 -24.38
C GLN A 17 16.87 13.51 -23.78
N VAL A 18 16.21 14.29 -24.63
CA VAL A 18 14.80 14.64 -24.47
C VAL A 18 14.05 13.31 -24.41
N TRP A 19 13.73 12.86 -23.20
CA TRP A 19 12.73 11.81 -23.04
C TRP A 19 11.46 12.35 -23.66
N SER A 20 11.11 11.77 -24.80
CA SER A 20 9.83 11.89 -25.46
C SER A 20 8.73 11.84 -24.40
N VAL A 21 8.13 12.98 -24.10
CA VAL A 21 6.87 13.08 -23.36
C VAL A 21 5.77 12.73 -24.35
N ALA A 22 5.78 11.50 -24.88
CA ALA A 22 4.78 11.01 -25.81
C ALA A 22 4.10 9.78 -25.23
N SER A 23 3.22 10.03 -24.28
CA SER A 23 1.96 9.30 -24.07
C SER A 23 1.28 9.93 -22.86
N ALA A 24 0.07 10.45 -23.04
CA ALA A 24 -0.81 10.94 -21.97
C ALA A 24 -1.31 9.76 -21.08
N GLY A 25 -0.37 9.04 -20.48
CA GLY A 25 -0.60 7.95 -19.53
C GLY A 25 -0.88 8.48 -18.12
N TYR A 26 -1.51 7.64 -17.30
CA TYR A 26 -1.71 7.95 -15.89
C TYR A 26 -0.38 7.92 -15.12
N PHE A 27 -0.17 8.88 -14.21
CA PHE A 27 1.00 8.94 -13.33
C PHE A 27 0.63 9.26 -11.86
N TYR A 28 1.21 8.49 -10.95
CA TYR A 28 1.13 8.62 -9.51
C TYR A 28 2.54 8.70 -8.90
N LYS A 29 2.92 9.92 -8.51
CA LYS A 29 4.24 10.22 -7.90
C LYS A 29 4.39 9.73 -6.45
N GLY A 30 3.27 9.45 -5.78
CA GLY A 30 3.25 9.10 -4.36
C GLY A 30 3.81 7.71 -4.04
N LEU A 31 3.85 7.40 -2.75
CA LEU A 31 4.15 6.07 -2.23
C LEU A 31 2.87 5.23 -2.23
N ALA A 32 2.95 3.98 -2.66
CA ALA A 32 1.88 2.99 -2.51
C ALA A 32 2.44 1.71 -1.89
N LEU A 33 1.54 0.87 -1.40
CA LEU A 33 1.82 -0.47 -0.94
C LEU A 33 0.98 -1.45 -1.75
N THR A 34 1.54 -2.59 -2.11
CA THR A 34 0.80 -3.63 -2.84
C THR A 34 1.11 -5.01 -2.29
N SER A 35 0.08 -5.85 -2.20
CA SER A 35 0.20 -7.31 -2.11
C SER A 35 -0.17 -7.99 -3.44
N ILE A 36 -0.31 -7.22 -4.53
CA ILE A 36 -0.36 -7.78 -5.88
C ILE A 36 1.06 -8.17 -6.25
N ASP A 37 1.23 -9.40 -6.73
CA ASP A 37 2.49 -9.89 -7.27
C ASP A 37 3.05 -8.91 -8.32
N VAL A 38 4.34 -8.60 -8.21
CA VAL A 38 5.02 -7.67 -9.11
C VAL A 38 6.04 -8.41 -9.97
N ILE A 39 6.04 -8.11 -11.27
CA ILE A 39 6.88 -8.75 -12.27
C ILE A 39 8.11 -7.87 -12.51
N LYS A 40 9.32 -8.41 -12.37
CA LYS A 40 10.55 -7.64 -12.64
C LYS A 40 10.68 -7.35 -14.13
N THR A 41 11.05 -6.13 -14.50
CA THR A 41 11.32 -5.79 -15.92
C THR A 41 12.75 -6.14 -16.33
N GLY A 42 13.67 -6.20 -15.37
CA GLY A 42 15.12 -6.29 -15.61
C GLY A 42 15.82 -4.93 -15.56
N ASP A 43 15.06 -3.84 -15.58
CA ASP A 43 15.58 -2.48 -15.58
C ASP A 43 15.65 -1.88 -14.17
N THR A 44 16.40 -0.78 -14.07
CA THR A 44 16.48 0.05 -12.88
C THR A 44 16.11 1.48 -13.22
N SER A 45 15.47 2.15 -12.28
CA SER A 45 15.26 3.59 -12.33
C SER A 45 16.58 4.34 -12.23
N TRP A 46 16.57 5.63 -12.57
CA TRP A 46 17.72 6.51 -12.39
C TRP A 46 18.26 6.54 -10.94
N GLY A 47 17.38 6.34 -9.95
CA GLY A 47 17.75 6.22 -8.54
C GLY A 47 18.25 4.84 -8.11
N GLY A 48 18.47 3.92 -9.06
CA GLY A 48 18.95 2.55 -8.81
C GLY A 48 17.88 1.57 -8.29
N ASN A 49 16.62 1.98 -8.17
CA ASN A 49 15.55 1.09 -7.72
C ASN A 49 15.12 0.15 -8.85
N PRO A 50 14.90 -1.16 -8.59
CA PRO A 50 14.35 -2.08 -9.58
C PRO A 50 13.00 -1.59 -10.11
N LEU A 51 12.81 -1.67 -11.43
CA LEU A 51 11.52 -1.44 -12.05
C LEU A 51 10.71 -2.74 -12.08
N VAL A 52 9.41 -2.61 -11.80
CA VAL A 52 8.47 -3.72 -11.78
C VAL A 52 7.18 -3.35 -12.50
N HIS A 53 6.54 -4.34 -13.12
CA HIS A 53 5.21 -4.26 -13.70
C HIS A 53 4.19 -4.96 -12.81
N PHE A 54 2.98 -4.40 -12.73
CA PHE A 54 1.84 -5.03 -12.07
C PHE A 54 0.53 -4.46 -12.64
N ASP A 55 -0.56 -5.20 -12.48
CA ASP A 55 -1.90 -4.71 -12.79
C ASP A 55 -2.94 -5.51 -11.99
N GLY A 56 -4.21 -5.10 -12.02
CA GLY A 56 -5.27 -5.78 -11.27
C GLY A 56 -5.85 -7.03 -11.95
N THR A 57 -5.25 -7.49 -13.06
CA THR A 57 -5.55 -8.80 -13.68
C THR A 57 -4.65 -9.91 -13.16
N ILE A 58 -3.57 -9.57 -12.45
CA ILE A 58 -2.73 -10.54 -11.73
C ILE A 58 -3.56 -11.17 -10.62
N LYS A 59 -3.75 -12.49 -10.73
CA LYS A 59 -4.56 -13.25 -9.77
C LYS A 59 -3.85 -13.34 -8.42
N GLY A 60 -4.60 -13.04 -7.36
CA GLY A 60 -4.11 -13.27 -6.00
C GLY A 60 -4.08 -14.75 -5.65
N ARG A 61 -3.21 -15.10 -4.69
CA ARG A 61 -3.14 -16.45 -4.12
C ARG A 61 -3.50 -16.38 -2.64
N ALA A 62 -4.20 -17.39 -2.11
CA ALA A 62 -4.63 -17.40 -0.71
C ALA A 62 -3.47 -17.59 0.28
N ASP A 63 -2.36 -18.18 -0.17
CA ASP A 63 -1.14 -18.44 0.58
C ASP A 63 -0.04 -17.41 0.34
N ASP A 64 -0.34 -16.34 -0.41
CA ASP A 64 0.57 -15.23 -0.66
C ASP A 64 1.02 -14.59 0.67
N LYS A 65 2.28 -14.18 0.73
CA LYS A 65 2.92 -13.55 1.90
C LYS A 65 3.71 -12.31 1.51
N ASP A 66 3.69 -11.96 0.23
CA ASP A 66 4.51 -10.88 -0.29
C ASP A 66 3.71 -9.59 -0.31
N ALA A 67 4.38 -8.52 0.12
CA ALA A 67 3.91 -7.17 -0.11
C ALA A 67 5.11 -6.25 -0.25
N THR A 68 4.96 -5.19 -1.03
CA THR A 68 6.07 -4.29 -1.33
C THR A 68 5.63 -2.85 -1.48
N PHE A 69 6.57 -1.95 -1.16
CA PHE A 69 6.39 -0.52 -1.38
C PHE A 69 6.76 -0.16 -2.81
N LEU A 70 5.93 0.68 -3.41
CA LEU A 70 6.07 1.15 -4.78
C LEU A 70 6.06 2.68 -4.82
N LYS A 71 6.80 3.26 -5.76
CA LYS A 71 6.78 4.71 -6.04
C LYS A 71 6.80 4.96 -7.55
N ASN A 72 6.41 6.18 -7.94
CA ASN A 72 6.48 6.66 -9.33
C ASN A 72 5.73 5.73 -10.28
N ILE A 73 4.48 5.42 -9.92
CA ILE A 73 3.66 4.46 -10.64
C ILE A 73 3.11 5.13 -11.91
N LYS A 74 3.42 4.59 -13.08
CA LYS A 74 2.95 5.10 -14.39
C LYS A 74 2.31 3.99 -15.21
N GLU A 75 1.33 4.34 -16.03
CA GLU A 75 0.78 3.44 -17.05
C GLU A 75 1.76 3.36 -18.23
N VAL A 76 2.18 2.15 -18.57
CA VAL A 76 3.03 1.84 -19.72
C VAL A 76 2.40 0.73 -20.57
N LYS A 77 2.98 0.45 -21.73
CA LYS A 77 2.70 -0.78 -22.48
C LYS A 77 3.83 -1.76 -22.23
N ASP A 78 3.50 -3.00 -21.90
CA ASP A 78 4.50 -4.07 -21.82
C ASP A 78 4.96 -4.53 -23.22
N ALA A 79 5.83 -5.54 -23.28
CA ALA A 79 6.36 -6.09 -24.52
C ALA A 79 5.27 -6.65 -25.47
N THR A 80 4.08 -6.96 -24.95
CA THR A 80 2.92 -7.45 -25.73
C THR A 80 1.99 -6.32 -26.17
N GLY A 81 2.28 -5.08 -25.80
CA GLY A 81 1.43 -3.92 -26.05
C GLY A 81 0.28 -3.78 -25.04
N LYS A 82 0.16 -4.68 -24.06
CA LYS A 82 -0.84 -4.62 -22.98
C LYS A 82 -0.52 -3.46 -22.05
N LYS A 83 -1.55 -2.72 -21.62
CA LYS A 83 -1.39 -1.67 -20.62
C LYS A 83 -1.18 -2.27 -19.24
N VAL A 84 -0.07 -1.89 -18.60
CA VAL A 84 0.31 -2.30 -17.24
C VAL A 84 0.75 -1.08 -16.43
N LEU A 85 0.89 -1.23 -15.12
CA LEU A 85 1.51 -0.22 -14.27
C LEU A 85 2.96 -0.57 -14.03
N GLU A 86 3.86 0.36 -14.38
CA GLU A 86 5.27 0.29 -14.01
C GLU A 86 5.53 1.12 -12.76
N ALA A 87 6.37 0.62 -11.86
CA ALA A 87 6.73 1.30 -10.63
C ALA A 87 8.16 1.00 -10.20
N GLU A 88 8.72 1.90 -9.39
CA GLU A 88 9.95 1.64 -8.65
C GLU A 88 9.65 0.81 -7.40
N LYS A 89 10.27 -0.37 -7.28
CA LYS A 89 10.19 -1.19 -6.07
C LYS A 89 11.12 -0.61 -5.01
N LEU A 90 10.58 -0.31 -3.84
CA LEU A 90 11.32 0.27 -2.74
C LEU A 90 11.61 -0.74 -1.64
N THR A 91 12.76 -0.56 -0.99
CA THR A 91 13.01 -1.13 0.33
C THR A 91 12.16 -0.43 1.38
N VAL A 92 11.97 -1.10 2.51
CA VAL A 92 11.32 -0.53 3.71
C VAL A 92 12.00 0.75 4.18
N ALA A 93 13.34 0.77 4.18
CA ALA A 93 14.11 1.94 4.62
C ALA A 93 13.86 3.15 3.72
N GLN A 94 13.80 2.96 2.40
CA GLN A 94 13.49 4.03 1.45
C GLN A 94 12.06 4.54 1.61
N ALA A 95 11.08 3.65 1.74
CA ALA A 95 9.68 4.03 2.00
C ALA A 95 9.57 4.84 3.29
N LYS A 96 10.28 4.44 4.35
CA LYS A 96 10.33 5.17 5.62
C LYS A 96 10.93 6.57 5.48
N ALA A 97 12.05 6.70 4.76
CA ALA A 97 12.68 7.98 4.51
C ALA A 97 11.73 8.94 3.79
N ILE A 98 11.02 8.47 2.75
CA ILE A 98 10.04 9.25 2.00
C ILE A 98 8.90 9.75 2.91
N ILE A 99 8.34 8.87 3.73
CA ILE A 99 7.24 9.20 4.65
C ILE A 99 7.70 10.27 5.66
N ASN A 100 8.89 10.12 6.23
CA ASN A 100 9.42 11.07 7.21
C ASN A 100 9.76 12.42 6.58
N GLN A 101 10.33 12.45 5.37
CA GLN A 101 10.64 13.67 4.63
C GLN A 101 9.39 14.46 4.24
N ALA A 102 8.24 13.80 4.08
CA ALA A 102 6.98 14.47 3.77
C ALA A 102 6.40 15.25 4.98
N SER A 103 6.95 15.09 6.19
CA SER A 103 6.50 15.78 7.40
C SER A 103 7.48 16.86 7.83
N SER A 104 6.97 18.02 8.22
CA SER A 104 7.78 19.15 8.70
C SER A 104 8.54 18.85 10.00
N ASP A 105 8.04 17.93 10.82
CA ASP A 105 8.66 17.49 12.08
C ASP A 105 9.54 16.24 11.93
N GLY A 106 9.73 15.75 10.68
CA GLY A 106 10.46 14.52 10.39
C GLY A 106 9.77 13.23 10.87
N LYS A 107 8.55 13.31 11.40
CA LYS A 107 7.78 12.20 11.96
C LYS A 107 6.51 11.98 11.14
N GLY A 108 6.69 11.49 9.92
CA GLY A 108 5.59 11.21 9.00
C GLY A 108 4.53 10.30 9.61
N LYS A 109 3.26 10.63 9.36
CA LYS A 109 2.08 9.92 9.90
C LYS A 109 1.33 9.26 8.74
N PRO A 110 1.77 8.07 8.29
CA PRO A 110 1.09 7.39 7.21
C PRO A 110 -0.32 6.96 7.63
N LEU A 111 -1.26 7.13 6.71
CA LEU A 111 -2.59 6.51 6.76
C LEU A 111 -2.64 5.47 5.64
N PHE A 112 -2.52 4.20 5.99
CA PHE A 112 -2.60 3.10 5.04
C PHE A 112 -4.07 2.89 4.66
N CYS A 113 -4.39 2.93 3.36
CA CYS A 113 -5.77 2.88 2.86
C CYS A 113 -5.98 1.61 2.03
N ILE A 114 -6.58 0.57 2.61
CA ILE A 114 -6.95 -0.67 1.92
C ILE A 114 -8.25 -0.46 1.15
N HIS A 115 -8.24 -0.69 -0.16
CA HIS A 115 -9.47 -0.61 -0.98
C HIS A 115 -10.42 -1.79 -0.73
N GLY A 116 -11.66 -1.62 -1.18
CA GLY A 116 -12.69 -2.65 -1.14
C GLY A 116 -12.71 -3.54 -2.38
N PHE A 117 -13.83 -4.26 -2.51
CA PHE A 117 -14.14 -5.11 -3.66
C PHE A 117 -14.20 -4.31 -4.96
N ASN A 118 -13.80 -4.96 -6.06
CA ASN A 118 -13.94 -4.47 -7.42
C ASN A 118 -13.21 -3.13 -7.64
N VAL A 119 -12.00 -3.01 -7.10
CA VAL A 119 -11.17 -1.81 -7.27
C VAL A 119 -9.85 -2.15 -7.93
N GLN A 120 -9.72 -1.73 -9.20
CA GLN A 120 -8.48 -1.79 -9.95
C GLN A 120 -7.41 -0.85 -9.35
N PRO A 121 -6.12 -1.20 -9.37
CA PRO A 121 -5.02 -0.41 -8.80
C PRO A 121 -5.04 1.07 -9.23
N ARG A 122 -5.20 1.34 -10.53
CA ARG A 122 -5.27 2.71 -11.07
C ARG A 122 -6.42 3.52 -10.47
N THR A 123 -7.58 2.89 -10.26
CA THR A 123 -8.75 3.54 -9.66
C THR A 123 -8.48 3.90 -8.21
N HIS A 124 -7.86 3.00 -7.44
CA HIS A 124 -7.49 3.28 -6.06
C HIS A 124 -6.48 4.43 -5.95
N LEU A 125 -5.41 4.36 -6.74
CA LEU A 125 -4.38 5.41 -6.79
C LEU A 125 -4.98 6.78 -7.12
N LYS A 126 -5.92 6.87 -8.07
CA LYS A 126 -6.65 8.11 -8.41
C LYS A 126 -7.46 8.64 -7.23
N LYS A 127 -8.25 7.78 -6.58
CA LYS A 127 -9.12 8.16 -5.46
C LYS A 127 -8.31 8.65 -4.27
N VAL A 128 -7.23 7.95 -3.92
CA VAL A 128 -6.34 8.37 -2.83
C VAL A 128 -5.62 9.67 -3.19
N LYS A 129 -5.10 9.82 -4.42
CA LYS A 129 -4.47 11.07 -4.88
C LYS A 129 -5.41 12.27 -4.72
N ALA A 130 -6.66 12.15 -5.18
CA ALA A 130 -7.66 13.22 -5.06
C ALA A 130 -7.95 13.54 -3.58
N ALA A 131 -8.15 12.53 -2.75
CA ALA A 131 -8.39 12.73 -1.32
C ALA A 131 -7.22 13.41 -0.59
N THR A 132 -5.97 13.13 -0.99
CA THR A 132 -4.78 13.77 -0.42
C THR A 132 -4.75 15.28 -0.70
N VAL A 133 -5.11 15.70 -1.91
CA VAL A 133 -5.16 17.13 -2.28
C VAL A 133 -6.24 17.86 -1.48
N ASP A 134 -7.40 17.23 -1.31
CA ASP A 134 -8.60 17.93 -0.85
C ASP A 134 -8.91 17.78 0.64
N LYS A 135 -8.50 16.67 1.29
CA LYS A 135 -9.14 16.24 2.56
C LYS A 135 -8.19 15.90 3.70
N PHE A 136 -6.96 15.45 3.43
CA PHE A 136 -6.06 14.98 4.50
C PHE A 136 -5.23 16.12 5.12
N ASN A 137 -5.91 16.93 5.94
CA ASN A 137 -5.39 17.85 6.96
C ASN A 137 -4.07 18.57 6.59
N LYS A 138 -4.01 19.18 5.40
CA LYS A 138 -2.88 20.00 4.92
C LYS A 138 -1.50 19.32 5.09
N GLY A 139 -1.42 18.00 4.87
CA GLY A 139 -0.16 17.25 4.96
C GLY A 139 0.19 16.66 6.32
N LYS A 140 -0.68 16.79 7.34
CA LYS A 140 -0.44 16.13 8.66
C LYS A 140 -0.46 14.61 8.61
N PHE A 141 -1.17 14.04 7.65
CA PHE A 141 -1.19 12.60 7.39
C PHE A 141 -0.84 12.37 5.92
N MET A 142 -0.15 11.27 5.65
CA MET A 142 0.18 10.84 4.30
C MET A 142 -0.67 9.63 3.93
N PRO A 143 -1.74 9.78 3.13
CA PRO A 143 -2.50 8.65 2.62
C PRO A 143 -1.62 7.78 1.71
N ILE A 144 -1.51 6.50 2.05
CA ILE A 144 -0.78 5.49 1.29
C ILE A 144 -1.81 4.47 0.78
N PRO A 145 -2.09 4.43 -0.53
CA PRO A 145 -2.93 3.39 -1.11
C PRO A 145 -2.30 2.01 -0.83
N VAL A 146 -3.08 1.11 -0.23
CA VAL A 146 -2.76 -0.31 -0.09
C VAL A 146 -3.62 -1.07 -1.10
N MET A 147 -2.94 -1.69 -2.07
CA MET A 147 -3.52 -2.43 -3.19
C MET A 147 -3.42 -3.92 -2.94
N TRP A 148 -4.46 -4.65 -3.28
CA TRP A 148 -4.50 -6.11 -3.20
C TRP A 148 -5.23 -6.68 -4.43
N PRO A 149 -5.01 -7.97 -4.78
CA PRO A 149 -5.66 -8.59 -5.94
C PRO A 149 -7.18 -8.67 -5.76
N SER A 150 -7.88 -7.67 -6.28
CA SER A 150 -9.32 -7.63 -6.46
C SER A 150 -9.57 -7.54 -7.95
N GLU A 151 -10.03 -8.63 -8.55
CA GLU A 151 -10.07 -8.91 -9.99
C GLU A 151 -10.89 -7.88 -10.80
N GLY A 152 -11.59 -6.96 -10.13
CA GLY A 152 -12.20 -5.79 -10.76
C GLY A 152 -13.40 -6.13 -11.65
N GLY A 153 -14.08 -7.24 -11.37
CA GLY A 153 -15.31 -7.66 -12.02
C GLY A 153 -16.46 -7.80 -11.04
N ALA A 154 -17.67 -7.35 -11.43
CA ALA A 154 -18.87 -7.41 -10.58
C ALA A 154 -19.26 -8.85 -10.17
N THR A 155 -18.94 -9.84 -11.01
CA THR A 155 -19.19 -11.27 -10.77
C THR A 155 -18.14 -11.96 -9.90
N ASN A 156 -17.04 -11.27 -9.58
CA ASN A 156 -15.86 -11.91 -9.00
C ASN A 156 -15.82 -11.80 -7.47
N TYR A 157 -16.93 -11.42 -6.83
CA TYR A 157 -17.01 -11.24 -5.38
C TYR A 157 -16.46 -12.43 -4.58
N TRP A 158 -16.88 -13.64 -4.96
CA TRP A 158 -16.42 -14.87 -4.29
C TRP A 158 -14.98 -15.23 -4.64
N GLY A 159 -14.50 -14.85 -5.83
CA GLY A 159 -13.10 -14.99 -6.23
C GLY A 159 -12.21 -14.09 -5.40
N ASP A 160 -12.53 -12.79 -5.36
CA ASP A 160 -11.82 -11.78 -4.57
C ASP A 160 -11.82 -12.13 -3.08
N ARG A 161 -12.92 -12.65 -2.55
CA ARG A 161 -12.97 -13.11 -1.15
C ARG A 161 -11.96 -14.21 -0.85
N LYS A 162 -11.64 -15.08 -1.82
CA LYS A 162 -10.65 -16.16 -1.64
C LYS A 162 -9.20 -15.65 -1.62
N THR A 163 -8.94 -14.46 -2.16
CA THR A 163 -7.58 -13.87 -2.17
C THR A 163 -7.30 -13.02 -0.93
N THR A 164 -8.33 -12.64 -0.16
CA THR A 164 -8.16 -11.81 1.05
C THR A 164 -7.23 -12.40 2.12
N PRO A 165 -7.13 -13.74 2.34
CA PRO A 165 -6.15 -14.31 3.25
C PRO A 165 -4.71 -14.01 2.84
N GLY A 166 -4.37 -14.22 1.57
CA GLY A 166 -3.03 -13.95 1.04
C GLY A 166 -2.67 -12.47 1.09
N ALA A 167 -3.62 -11.60 0.71
CA ALA A 167 -3.43 -10.16 0.85
C ALA A 167 -3.18 -9.72 2.31
N GLY A 168 -3.91 -10.31 3.26
CA GLY A 168 -3.73 -10.03 4.69
C GLY A 168 -2.38 -10.53 5.21
N ASN A 169 -1.96 -11.71 4.78
CA ASN A 169 -0.65 -12.28 5.09
C ASN A 169 0.50 -11.45 4.49
N GLY A 170 0.34 -10.94 3.27
CA GLY A 170 1.24 -9.97 2.65
C GLY A 170 1.37 -8.70 3.49
N LEU A 171 0.27 -8.12 3.95
CA LEU A 171 0.33 -6.96 4.84
C LEU A 171 1.03 -7.28 6.16
N LYS A 172 0.80 -8.49 6.70
CA LYS A 172 1.44 -8.97 7.92
C LYS A 172 2.95 -9.17 7.79
N SER A 173 3.45 -9.57 6.61
CA SER A 173 4.90 -9.73 6.38
C SER A 173 5.66 -8.41 6.50
N LEU A 174 4.97 -7.29 6.27
CA LEU A 174 5.49 -5.94 6.45
C LEU A 174 5.45 -5.44 7.89
N LYS A 175 5.12 -6.28 8.88
CA LYS A 175 5.10 -5.91 10.29
C LYS A 175 6.35 -5.14 10.72
N LYS A 176 7.55 -5.66 10.42
CA LYS A 176 8.82 -4.99 10.77
C LYS A 176 8.92 -3.58 10.15
N ALA A 177 8.42 -3.42 8.92
CA ALA A 177 8.38 -2.15 8.23
C ALA A 177 7.40 -1.19 8.90
N LEU A 178 6.19 -1.67 9.17
CA LEU A 178 5.12 -0.87 9.75
C LEU A 178 5.48 -0.44 11.18
N ASP A 179 6.08 -1.32 11.99
CA ASP A 179 6.52 -0.99 13.35
C ASP A 179 7.60 0.10 13.40
N SER A 180 8.32 0.31 12.30
CA SER A 180 9.33 1.36 12.22
C SER A 180 8.74 2.78 12.19
N PHE A 181 7.42 2.92 11.98
CA PHE A 181 6.69 4.19 12.05
C PHE A 181 6.09 4.39 13.45
N PRO A 182 6.53 5.43 14.19
CA PRO A 182 6.09 5.66 15.58
C PRO A 182 4.63 6.13 15.67
N SER A 183 4.08 6.69 14.58
CA SER A 183 2.68 7.08 14.47
C SER A 183 2.19 6.65 13.09
N LYS A 184 1.12 5.86 13.05
CA LYS A 184 0.52 5.35 11.81
C LYS A 184 -0.92 4.98 12.06
N SER A 185 -1.78 5.16 11.06
CA SER A 185 -3.18 4.73 11.12
C SER A 185 -3.52 3.85 9.92
N LEU A 186 -4.61 3.11 10.03
CA LEU A 186 -5.08 2.19 9.00
C LEU A 186 -6.54 2.48 8.69
N LEU A 187 -6.89 2.49 7.41
CA LEU A 187 -8.26 2.52 6.92
C LEU A 187 -8.48 1.30 6.04
N ALA A 188 -9.57 0.60 6.26
CA ALA A 188 -10.03 -0.52 5.45
C ALA A 188 -11.47 -0.27 5.00
N HIS A 189 -11.72 -0.33 3.70
CA HIS A 189 -13.03 -0.11 3.12
C HIS A 189 -13.67 -1.41 2.60
N SER A 190 -14.94 -1.65 2.89
CA SER A 190 -15.70 -2.79 2.35
C SER A 190 -14.95 -4.11 2.53
N MET A 191 -14.75 -4.90 1.46
CA MET A 191 -14.01 -6.18 1.48
C MET A 191 -12.55 -6.04 1.94
N GLY A 192 -11.97 -4.84 1.91
CA GLY A 192 -10.67 -4.56 2.53
C GLY A 192 -10.67 -4.83 4.04
N ASN A 193 -11.83 -4.87 4.70
CA ASN A 193 -11.94 -5.27 6.10
C ASN A 193 -11.73 -6.79 6.30
N ARG A 194 -11.96 -7.62 5.27
CA ARG A 194 -11.55 -9.02 5.28
C ARG A 194 -10.04 -9.15 5.20
N VAL A 195 -9.38 -8.36 4.36
CA VAL A 195 -7.91 -8.27 4.31
C VAL A 195 -7.35 -7.87 5.68
N LEU A 196 -7.93 -6.84 6.32
CA LEU A 196 -7.58 -6.42 7.68
C LEU A 196 -7.70 -7.57 8.69
N ARG A 197 -8.81 -8.33 8.67
CA ARG A 197 -9.00 -9.47 9.58
C ARG A 197 -7.86 -10.50 9.47
N HIS A 198 -7.43 -10.81 8.26
CA HIS A 198 -6.33 -11.75 8.02
C HIS A 198 -4.96 -11.16 8.38
N ALA A 199 -4.79 -9.84 8.24
CA ALA A 199 -3.59 -9.13 8.70
C ALA A 199 -3.54 -8.94 10.22
N ALA A 200 -4.65 -9.18 10.94
CA ALA A 200 -4.77 -8.82 12.34
C ALA A 200 -3.82 -9.61 13.24
N ASP A 201 -2.88 -8.89 13.86
CA ASP A 201 -1.84 -9.45 14.71
C ASP A 201 -1.52 -8.43 15.81
N SER A 202 -1.49 -8.88 17.07
CA SER A 202 -1.29 -7.98 18.23
C SER A 202 0.07 -7.29 18.21
N LYS A 203 1.02 -7.79 17.43
CA LYS A 203 2.34 -7.22 17.27
C LYS A 203 2.39 -6.14 16.18
N LEU A 204 1.33 -5.97 15.38
CA LEU A 204 1.20 -4.90 14.40
C LEU A 204 0.38 -3.76 15.01
N LYS A 205 1.00 -2.59 15.21
CA LYS A 205 0.41 -1.50 16.03
C LYS A 205 0.01 -0.25 15.25
N PHE A 206 -1.22 0.23 15.39
CA PHE A 206 -1.73 1.46 14.80
C PHE A 206 -2.29 2.41 15.86
N ASP A 207 -2.14 3.72 15.65
CA ASP A 207 -2.78 4.73 16.49
C ASP A 207 -4.31 4.66 16.36
N ASN A 208 -4.82 4.59 15.12
CA ASN A 208 -6.24 4.47 14.83
C ASN A 208 -6.49 3.47 13.70
N ILE A 209 -7.64 2.80 13.77
CA ILE A 209 -8.11 1.89 12.73
C ILE A 209 -9.52 2.34 12.31
N PHE A 210 -9.73 2.55 11.02
CA PHE A 210 -11.01 2.96 10.44
C PHE A 210 -11.55 1.82 9.58
N MET A 211 -12.67 1.23 10.01
CA MET A 211 -13.39 0.18 9.30
C MET A 211 -14.62 0.80 8.64
N VAL A 212 -14.52 1.09 7.34
CA VAL A 212 -15.55 1.83 6.59
C VAL A 212 -16.38 0.88 5.74
N ALA A 213 -17.71 0.94 5.86
CA ALA A 213 -18.65 0.08 5.15
C ALA A 213 -18.26 -1.40 5.24
N ALA A 214 -17.90 -1.85 6.45
CA ALA A 214 -17.10 -3.06 6.64
C ALA A 214 -17.84 -4.35 6.21
N ASP A 215 -17.28 -5.07 5.24
CA ASP A 215 -17.74 -6.41 4.82
C ASP A 215 -17.19 -7.47 5.77
N VAL A 216 -17.72 -7.45 7.00
CA VAL A 216 -17.46 -8.39 8.08
C VAL A 216 -18.76 -8.64 8.83
N ARG A 217 -18.75 -9.55 9.81
CA ARG A 217 -19.92 -9.74 10.66
C ARG A 217 -20.25 -8.46 11.43
N HIS A 218 -21.52 -8.10 11.50
CA HIS A 218 -21.99 -6.92 12.23
C HIS A 218 -21.73 -7.00 13.75
N ASP A 219 -21.69 -8.22 14.30
CA ASP A 219 -21.47 -8.52 15.72
C ASP A 219 -20.00 -8.79 16.07
N ILE A 220 -19.04 -8.50 15.16
CA ILE A 220 -17.62 -8.84 15.33
C ILE A 220 -16.99 -8.26 16.62
N PHE A 221 -17.53 -7.16 17.14
CA PHE A 221 -17.12 -6.52 18.40
C PHE A 221 -18.07 -6.77 19.58
N HIS A 222 -19.16 -7.52 19.38
CA HIS A 222 -20.15 -7.77 20.41
C HIS A 222 -19.59 -8.71 21.49
N LYS A 223 -19.89 -8.43 22.76
CA LYS A 223 -19.38 -9.23 23.89
C LYS A 223 -19.75 -10.71 23.78
N ASP A 224 -20.97 -11.00 23.33
CA ASP A 224 -21.48 -12.37 23.27
C ASP A 224 -20.75 -13.16 22.19
N TYR A 225 -20.55 -12.55 21.01
CA TYR A 225 -19.73 -13.12 19.94
C TYR A 225 -18.28 -13.39 20.41
N ILE A 226 -17.74 -12.46 21.17
CA ILE A 226 -16.38 -12.52 21.71
C ILE A 226 -16.24 -13.57 22.83
N ASN A 227 -17.32 -13.91 23.52
CA ASN A 227 -17.33 -14.81 24.68
C ASN A 227 -17.90 -16.20 24.35
N SER A 228 -18.62 -16.35 23.23
CA SER A 228 -19.32 -17.60 22.90
C SER A 228 -18.41 -18.76 22.55
N GLY A 229 -17.13 -18.52 22.21
CA GLY A 229 -16.09 -19.57 22.10
C GLY A 229 -16.36 -20.70 21.10
N ASP A 230 -17.40 -20.60 20.26
CA ASP A 230 -17.88 -21.71 19.44
C ASP A 230 -16.87 -22.04 18.33
N ALA A 231 -16.17 -23.16 18.52
CA ALA A 231 -15.00 -23.57 17.76
C ALA A 231 -15.32 -24.14 16.36
N ASN A 232 -16.60 -24.29 16.02
CA ASN A 232 -17.06 -24.99 14.81
C ASN A 232 -17.51 -24.06 13.67
N ASP A 233 -17.49 -22.73 13.86
CA ASP A 233 -17.72 -21.76 12.78
C ASP A 233 -16.36 -21.12 12.43
N GLU A 234 -15.86 -21.42 11.23
CA GLU A 234 -14.64 -20.85 10.65
C GLU A 234 -14.66 -19.31 10.58
N ASN A 235 -15.84 -18.67 10.75
CA ASN A 235 -15.94 -17.23 10.94
C ASN A 235 -15.81 -16.80 12.42
N ARG A 236 -16.09 -17.67 13.41
CA ARG A 236 -16.09 -17.40 14.86
C ARG A 236 -14.79 -17.74 15.59
N THR A 237 -14.01 -18.68 15.09
CA THR A 237 -12.82 -19.25 15.76
C THR A 237 -11.68 -18.27 16.04
N GLU A 238 -11.68 -17.08 15.45
CA GLU A 238 -10.52 -16.20 15.53
C GLU A 238 -10.65 -14.95 16.40
N LEU A 239 -11.80 -14.73 17.08
CA LEU A 239 -12.00 -13.52 17.91
C LEU A 239 -11.53 -12.24 17.20
N GLN A 240 -11.84 -12.10 15.91
CA GLN A 240 -11.20 -11.12 15.04
C GLN A 240 -11.39 -9.67 15.51
N GLY A 241 -12.52 -9.36 16.13
CA GLY A 241 -12.72 -8.05 16.78
C GLY A 241 -11.69 -7.80 17.89
N LYS A 242 -11.43 -8.79 18.77
CA LYS A 242 -10.36 -8.71 19.77
C LYS A 242 -8.98 -8.57 19.11
N LYS A 243 -8.69 -9.35 18.06
CA LYS A 243 -7.41 -9.24 17.32
C LYS A 243 -7.22 -7.83 16.75
N ILE A 244 -8.24 -7.26 16.09
CA ILE A 244 -8.22 -5.90 15.56
C ILE A 244 -8.03 -4.87 16.68
N CYS A 245 -8.76 -4.98 17.80
CA CYS A 245 -8.56 -4.09 18.95
C CYS A 245 -7.15 -4.20 19.53
N SER A 246 -6.56 -5.40 19.52
CA SER A 246 -5.19 -5.63 20.00
C SER A 246 -4.12 -5.00 19.10
N MET A 247 -4.48 -4.56 17.90
CA MET A 247 -3.61 -3.81 17.01
C MET A 247 -3.53 -2.32 17.36
N LEU A 248 -4.30 -1.83 18.34
CA LEU A 248 -4.13 -0.45 18.79
C LEU A 248 -2.81 -0.30 19.56
N SER A 249 -2.09 0.79 19.26
CA SER A 249 -0.93 1.24 20.03
C SER A 249 -1.36 1.56 21.46
N SER A 250 -0.57 1.15 22.45
CA SER A 250 -0.82 1.47 23.86
C SER A 250 -0.09 2.74 24.29
N GLY A 251 -0.71 3.52 25.16
CA GLY A 251 -0.06 4.60 25.89
C GLY A 251 0.77 4.08 27.07
N SER A 252 1.43 4.98 27.79
CA SER A 252 2.26 4.66 28.97
C SER A 252 1.51 3.95 30.10
N ASN A 253 0.18 4.11 30.17
CA ASN A 253 -0.70 3.45 31.14
C ASN A 253 -1.24 2.09 30.67
N GLY A 254 -0.72 1.55 29.57
CA GLY A 254 -1.17 0.29 28.97
C GLY A 254 -2.50 0.37 28.20
N LYS A 255 -3.27 1.47 28.31
CA LYS A 255 -4.53 1.65 27.59
C LYS A 255 -4.30 2.01 26.12
N PRO A 256 -5.21 1.66 25.20
CA PRO A 256 -5.11 2.09 23.81
C PRO A 256 -5.02 3.61 23.68
N LYS A 257 -4.07 4.09 22.86
CA LYS A 257 -3.86 5.53 22.58
C LYS A 257 -4.93 6.11 21.65
N GLY A 258 -5.49 5.28 20.76
CA GLY A 258 -6.58 5.69 19.88
C GLY A 258 -7.69 4.65 19.83
N LYS A 259 -8.45 4.63 18.73
CA LYS A 259 -9.71 3.88 18.64
C LYS A 259 -9.83 3.08 17.34
N VAL A 260 -10.67 2.05 17.40
CA VAL A 260 -11.27 1.46 16.21
C VAL A 260 -12.57 2.23 15.94
N TYR A 261 -12.68 2.80 14.74
CA TYR A 261 -13.88 3.48 14.25
C TYR A 261 -14.57 2.55 13.27
N VAL A 262 -15.86 2.27 13.50
CA VAL A 262 -16.71 1.54 12.56
C VAL A 262 -17.66 2.57 11.95
N LEU A 263 -17.59 2.75 10.63
CA LEU A 263 -18.23 3.83 9.87
C LEU A 263 -19.12 3.28 8.76
#